data_AF-A0A8X8CCM7-F1
#
_entry.id   AF-A0A8X8CCM7-F1
#
_cell.length_a   1.000
_cell.length_b   1.000
_cell.length_c   1.000
_cell.angle_alpha   90.00
_cell.angle_beta   90.00
_cell.angle_gamma   90.00
#
_symmetry.space_group_name_H-M   'P 1'
#
loop_
_entity.id
_entity.type
_entity.pdbx_description
1 polymer ?
#
loop_
_entity_poly.entity_id
_entity_poly.type
_entity_poly.pdbx_seq_one_letter_code
_entity_poly.pdbx_strand_id
1 'polypeptide(L)'
;MASKSMAFFQVLISSIFLLVFPRCSCEVYDDVAKLKQCRFNAIYNFGASLSDTGNQIIEIPQVWSTKLPYGQTIHKVTGRSSDGLLIIDYIAKSAGLPLLEPYLKYQNATSFLSHGVNFAVGGSTVLSTKFLAEKNISNDHVKSPLHVQLEWLDKYLQGYCHDAKDCQEKLASSLFTTFAGGNDYGTAFSQNKTLEEVKNSLVPECVETLKHVVKKFIHHGARRVLVHGLPPSGCAPLFLTKFSSNNSAAYDGFGCLKSYNDLYNYHNDRLKEAIEELKKEYPHVDIVYGDLYKAMQWIMDNSRQLGFKSVTKACCGPKSEYNFIDNFHKMCGAPNIPVCEKPKQYVYWDSGHWTQNANKHLAKWLIRDIFPKFHCKQV
;
A
#
# COMPACT_ATOMS: atom_id res chain seq x y z
N MET A 1 63.37 -63.14 28.57
CA MET A 1 63.07 -61.76 28.16
C MET A 1 62.39 -61.80 26.79
N ALA A 2 61.18 -61.24 26.73
CA ALA A 2 60.38 -60.83 25.55
C ALA A 2 60.36 -61.71 24.28
N SER A 3 59.17 -62.22 23.95
CA SER A 3 58.43 -61.89 22.71
C SER A 3 57.41 -62.99 22.41
N LYS A 4 56.13 -62.72 22.67
CA LYS A 4 55.01 -63.48 22.10
C LYS A 4 54.14 -62.51 21.33
N SER A 5 54.19 -62.66 20.01
CA SER A 5 53.32 -62.00 19.04
C SER A 5 51.93 -62.66 19.10
N MET A 6 50.89 -61.86 19.35
CA MET A 6 49.49 -62.27 19.20
C MET A 6 48.79 -61.24 18.32
N ALA A 7 48.41 -61.69 17.12
CA ALA A 7 47.68 -60.91 16.14
C ALA A 7 46.22 -60.73 16.60
N PHE A 8 45.76 -59.48 16.67
CA PHE A 8 44.35 -59.12 16.80
C PHE A 8 43.84 -58.67 15.44
N PHE A 9 42.92 -59.45 14.85
CA PHE A 9 42.09 -58.98 13.74
C PHE A 9 40.87 -58.27 14.31
N GLN A 10 40.83 -56.94 14.17
CA GLN A 10 39.67 -56.10 14.52
C GLN A 10 38.70 -56.05 13.34
N VAL A 11 37.44 -56.38 13.62
CA VAL A 11 36.29 -56.27 12.72
C VAL A 11 35.94 -54.79 12.51
N LEU A 12 35.99 -54.31 11.27
CA LEU A 12 35.54 -52.98 10.86
C LEU A 12 34.00 -52.98 10.77
N ILE A 13 33.33 -52.35 11.74
CA ILE A 13 31.90 -52.00 11.64
C ILE A 13 31.80 -50.64 10.97
N SER A 14 31.29 -50.60 9.74
CA SER A 14 30.93 -49.38 9.02
C SER A 14 29.61 -48.85 9.57
N SER A 15 29.68 -47.76 10.35
CA SER A 15 28.50 -47.02 10.79
C SER A 15 28.05 -46.04 9.71
N ILE A 16 27.02 -46.41 8.95
CA ILE A 16 26.32 -45.50 8.03
C ILE A 16 25.47 -44.54 8.89
N PHE A 17 25.98 -43.33 9.11
CA PHE A 17 25.16 -42.22 9.61
C PHE A 17 24.21 -41.76 8.50
N LEU A 18 22.96 -42.22 8.55
CA LEU A 18 21.86 -41.60 7.80
C LEU A 18 21.66 -40.18 8.37
N LEU A 19 22.25 -39.20 7.70
CA LEU A 19 21.92 -37.78 7.89
C LEU A 19 20.47 -37.59 7.46
N VAL A 20 19.56 -37.70 8.42
CA VAL A 20 18.18 -37.20 8.28
C VAL A 20 18.29 -35.68 8.32
N PHE A 21 18.52 -35.08 7.16
CA PHE A 21 18.23 -33.66 6.98
C PHE A 21 16.75 -33.49 7.27
N PRO A 22 16.34 -32.61 8.21
CA PRO A 22 14.94 -32.25 8.31
C PRO A 22 14.57 -31.69 6.94
N ARG A 23 13.69 -32.40 6.23
CA ARG A 23 12.97 -31.79 5.11
C ARG A 23 12.25 -30.60 5.73
N CYS A 24 12.84 -29.42 5.60
CA CYS A 24 12.12 -28.19 5.75
C CYS A 24 11.11 -28.20 4.61
N SER A 25 9.93 -28.77 4.88
CA SER A 25 8.77 -28.61 4.06
C SER A 25 8.45 -27.12 4.13
N CYS A 26 9.03 -26.34 3.22
CA CYS A 26 8.43 -25.08 2.83
C CYS A 26 7.11 -25.46 2.18
N GLU A 27 6.07 -25.68 2.99
CA GLU A 27 4.72 -25.48 2.53
C GLU A 27 4.73 -24.05 1.99
N VAL A 28 4.74 -23.94 0.66
CA VAL A 28 4.39 -22.72 -0.04
C VAL A 28 2.92 -22.52 0.27
N TYR A 29 2.61 -22.06 1.49
CA TYR A 29 1.29 -21.59 1.85
C TYR A 29 0.96 -20.54 0.81
N ASP A 30 -0.04 -20.82 -0.01
CA ASP A 30 -0.47 -19.90 -1.02
C ASP A 30 -1.12 -18.70 -0.31
N ASP A 31 -0.32 -17.67 0.00
CA ASP A 31 -0.78 -16.41 0.60
C ASP A 31 -1.96 -15.79 -0.20
N VAL A 32 -2.17 -16.24 -1.44
CA VAL A 32 -3.23 -15.85 -2.36
C VAL A 32 -4.63 -16.15 -1.86
N ALA A 33 -4.83 -16.96 -0.81
CA ALA A 33 -6.16 -17.21 -0.23
C ALA A 33 -6.21 -17.10 1.31
N LYS A 34 -5.17 -16.55 1.94
CA LYS A 34 -5.03 -16.55 3.41
C LYS A 34 -6.17 -15.79 4.10
N LEU A 35 -6.58 -14.64 3.55
CA LEU A 35 -7.65 -13.84 4.11
C LEU A 35 -9.05 -14.47 3.92
N LYS A 36 -9.24 -15.53 3.13
CA LYS A 36 -10.53 -16.24 3.04
C LYS A 36 -10.99 -16.79 4.39
N GLN A 37 -10.04 -17.18 5.25
CA GLN A 37 -10.35 -17.68 6.60
C GLN A 37 -10.98 -16.59 7.48
N CYS A 38 -10.75 -15.32 7.15
CA CYS A 38 -11.38 -14.20 7.80
C CYS A 38 -12.87 -14.08 7.44
N ARG A 39 -13.32 -14.66 6.31
CA ARG A 39 -14.73 -14.62 5.87
C ARG A 39 -15.28 -13.20 5.75
N PHE A 40 -14.50 -12.30 5.19
CA PHE A 40 -14.99 -10.97 4.84
C PHE A 40 -16.10 -11.09 3.78
N ASN A 41 -17.24 -10.44 3.99
CA ASN A 41 -18.31 -10.37 2.98
C ASN A 41 -18.11 -9.21 2.00
N ALA A 42 -17.45 -8.13 2.44
CA ALA A 42 -17.21 -6.92 1.67
C ALA A 42 -15.90 -6.23 2.07
N ILE A 43 -15.34 -5.44 1.16
CA ILE A 43 -14.23 -4.52 1.44
C ILE A 43 -14.63 -3.09 1.07
N TYR A 44 -14.49 -2.17 2.04
CA TYR A 44 -14.69 -0.74 1.83
C TYR A 44 -13.32 -0.05 1.91
N ASN A 45 -12.85 0.50 0.79
CA ASN A 45 -11.51 1.07 0.69
C ASN A 45 -11.53 2.59 0.51
N PHE A 46 -10.63 3.26 1.20
CA PHE A 46 -10.43 4.69 1.19
C PHE A 46 -8.96 5.02 0.94
N GLY A 47 -8.69 6.24 0.50
CA GLY A 47 -7.32 6.72 0.34
C GLY A 47 -7.02 7.35 -1.00
N ALA A 48 -5.81 7.12 -1.48
CA ALA A 48 -5.27 7.78 -2.66
C ALA A 48 -4.92 6.84 -3.83
N SER A 49 -4.02 7.25 -4.71
CA SER A 49 -3.70 6.56 -5.99
C SER A 49 -3.13 5.15 -5.85
N LEU A 50 -2.50 4.80 -4.72
CA LEU A 50 -2.01 3.45 -4.47
C LEU A 50 -3.13 2.44 -4.18
N SER A 51 -4.37 2.90 -3.97
CA SER A 51 -5.54 2.04 -3.84
C SER A 51 -6.72 2.46 -4.72
N ASP A 52 -6.64 3.51 -5.54
CA ASP A 52 -7.70 3.94 -6.46
C ASP A 52 -7.89 2.95 -7.63
N THR A 53 -9.13 2.50 -7.83
CA THR A 53 -9.51 1.58 -8.91
C THR A 53 -10.31 2.23 -10.04
N GLY A 54 -10.42 3.56 -10.08
CA GLY A 54 -10.97 4.32 -11.19
C GLY A 54 -11.77 5.58 -10.84
N ASN A 55 -11.80 6.04 -9.58
CA ASN A 55 -12.50 7.28 -9.25
C ASN A 55 -11.78 8.50 -9.86
N GLN A 56 -10.46 8.58 -9.80
CA GLN A 56 -9.70 9.73 -10.34
C GLN A 56 -9.98 9.96 -11.83
N ILE A 57 -10.05 8.89 -12.63
CA ILE A 57 -10.27 9.04 -14.08
C ILE A 57 -11.69 9.52 -14.42
N ILE A 58 -12.65 9.34 -13.50
CA ILE A 58 -14.01 9.89 -13.62
C ILE A 58 -14.00 11.37 -13.24
N GLU A 59 -13.27 11.74 -12.18
CA GLU A 59 -13.17 13.12 -11.71
C GLU A 59 -12.32 14.03 -12.61
N ILE A 60 -11.25 13.48 -13.18
CA ILE A 60 -10.23 14.20 -13.93
C ILE A 60 -9.91 13.41 -15.22
N PRO A 61 -10.73 13.52 -16.27
CA PRO A 61 -10.53 12.78 -17.52
C PRO A 61 -9.22 13.09 -18.27
N GLN A 62 -8.45 14.09 -17.82
CA GLN A 62 -7.19 14.52 -18.43
C GLN A 62 -5.96 13.83 -17.82
N VAL A 63 -6.09 13.10 -16.71
CA VAL A 63 -4.97 12.37 -16.11
C VAL A 63 -4.46 11.25 -17.02
N TRP A 64 -3.16 10.98 -17.00
CA TRP A 64 -2.54 10.03 -17.91
C TRP A 64 -2.92 8.57 -17.68
N SER A 65 -3.47 8.22 -16.51
CA SER A 65 -4.00 6.88 -16.19
C SER A 65 -5.29 6.52 -16.93
N THR A 66 -5.87 7.46 -17.71
CA THR A 66 -7.04 7.24 -18.59
C THR A 66 -6.71 6.48 -19.87
N LYS A 67 -5.44 6.16 -20.13
CA LYS A 67 -4.98 5.48 -21.35
C LYS A 67 -3.78 4.58 -21.10
N LEU A 68 -3.44 3.78 -22.12
CA LEU A 68 -2.17 3.07 -22.13
C LEU A 68 -1.00 4.07 -21.98
N PRO A 69 0.08 3.69 -21.28
CA PRO A 69 0.43 2.32 -20.88
C PRO A 69 -0.12 1.85 -19.53
N TYR A 70 -0.93 2.65 -18.83
CA TYR A 70 -1.54 2.21 -17.57
C TYR A 70 -2.48 1.02 -17.83
N GLY A 71 -2.32 -0.04 -17.02
CA GLY A 71 -3.05 -1.30 -17.20
C GLY A 71 -2.53 -2.22 -18.31
N GLN A 72 -1.38 -1.96 -18.92
CA GLN A 72 -0.84 -2.80 -20.00
C GLN A 72 -0.64 -4.29 -19.61
N THR A 73 -0.28 -4.58 -18.36
CA THR A 73 -0.02 -5.95 -17.86
C THR A 73 -1.30 -6.76 -17.71
N ILE A 74 -2.45 -6.10 -17.59
CA ILE A 74 -3.78 -6.72 -17.60
C ILE A 74 -4.53 -6.45 -18.92
N HIS A 75 -3.83 -5.90 -19.92
CA HIS A 75 -4.35 -5.58 -21.26
C HIS A 75 -5.61 -4.70 -21.25
N LYS A 76 -5.78 -3.87 -20.22
CA LYS A 76 -6.97 -3.02 -20.06
C LYS A 76 -6.65 -1.79 -19.23
N VAL A 77 -7.02 -0.63 -19.74
CA VAL A 77 -7.03 0.61 -18.97
C VAL A 77 -8.14 0.53 -17.93
N THR A 78 -7.78 0.67 -16.66
CA THR A 78 -8.74 0.56 -15.54
C THR A 78 -8.76 1.77 -14.63
N GLY A 79 -7.92 2.78 -14.87
CA GLY A 79 -7.75 3.94 -14.00
C GLY A 79 -6.83 3.73 -12.80
N ARG A 80 -6.33 2.51 -12.59
CA ARG A 80 -5.27 2.22 -11.60
C ARG A 80 -3.97 2.90 -12.00
N SER A 81 -3.31 3.56 -11.06
CA SER A 81 -1.98 4.17 -11.25
C SER A 81 -0.87 3.11 -11.24
N SER A 82 -0.92 2.14 -12.17
CA SER A 82 0.02 1.03 -12.29
C SER A 82 -0.01 0.46 -13.72
N ASP A 83 0.95 -0.37 -14.09
CA ASP A 83 0.83 -1.21 -15.29
C ASP A 83 -0.25 -2.29 -15.14
N GLY A 84 -0.82 -2.48 -13.95
CA GLY A 84 -1.96 -3.36 -13.73
C GLY A 84 -2.53 -3.27 -12.32
N LEU A 85 -2.57 -4.41 -11.61
CA LEU A 85 -3.20 -4.51 -10.28
C LEU A 85 -2.42 -3.80 -9.15
N LEU A 86 -3.18 -3.26 -8.20
CA LEU A 86 -2.72 -2.62 -6.96
C LEU A 86 -2.75 -3.57 -5.76
N ILE A 87 -2.21 -3.16 -4.62
CA ILE A 87 -2.23 -3.95 -3.38
C ILE A 87 -3.67 -4.34 -2.98
N ILE A 88 -4.61 -3.39 -3.06
CA ILE A 88 -6.01 -3.63 -2.70
C ILE A 88 -6.66 -4.74 -3.54
N ASP A 89 -6.26 -4.90 -4.80
CA ASP A 89 -6.74 -5.97 -5.66
C ASP A 89 -6.28 -7.35 -5.19
N TYR A 90 -5.05 -7.44 -4.68
CA TYR A 90 -4.50 -8.67 -4.12
C TYR A 90 -5.09 -8.98 -2.74
N ILE A 91 -5.40 -7.96 -1.93
CA ILE A 91 -6.15 -8.13 -0.68
C ILE A 91 -7.54 -8.71 -0.98
N ALA A 92 -8.27 -8.15 -1.96
CA ALA A 92 -9.58 -8.66 -2.38
C ALA A 92 -9.51 -10.12 -2.87
N LYS A 93 -8.53 -10.42 -3.74
CA LYS A 93 -8.28 -11.80 -4.19
C LYS A 93 -7.98 -12.74 -3.02
N SER A 94 -7.17 -12.32 -2.05
CA SER A 94 -6.84 -13.12 -0.87
C SER A 94 -8.04 -13.34 0.05
N ALA A 95 -8.96 -12.38 0.12
CA ALA A 95 -10.23 -12.51 0.83
C ALA A 95 -11.25 -13.38 0.09
N GLY A 96 -11.00 -13.71 -1.18
CA GLY A 96 -11.96 -14.43 -2.03
C GLY A 96 -13.10 -13.57 -2.56
N LEU A 97 -12.91 -12.24 -2.59
CA LEU A 97 -13.89 -11.28 -3.07
C LEU A 97 -13.54 -10.81 -4.50
N PRO A 98 -14.54 -10.31 -5.28
CA PRO A 98 -14.28 -9.64 -6.55
C PRO A 98 -13.38 -8.41 -6.38
N LEU A 99 -12.77 -7.95 -7.47
CA LEU A 99 -12.02 -6.69 -7.47
C LEU A 99 -12.97 -5.52 -7.17
N LEU A 100 -12.51 -4.57 -6.36
CA LEU A 100 -13.35 -3.44 -5.97
C LEU A 100 -13.55 -2.48 -7.14
N GLU A 101 -14.80 -2.09 -7.32
CA GLU A 101 -15.22 -1.09 -8.28
C GLU A 101 -15.18 0.33 -7.67
N PRO A 102 -14.89 1.37 -8.48
CA PRO A 102 -14.87 2.75 -8.02
C PRO A 102 -16.29 3.25 -7.72
N TYR A 103 -16.47 3.89 -6.56
CA TYR A 103 -17.74 4.46 -6.10
C TYR A 103 -18.44 5.34 -7.14
N LEU A 104 -17.70 6.24 -7.80
CA LEU A 104 -18.29 7.21 -8.74
C LEU A 104 -18.93 6.55 -9.97
N LYS A 105 -18.54 5.33 -10.32
CA LYS A 105 -19.19 4.56 -11.39
C LYS A 105 -20.60 4.08 -10.99
N TYR A 106 -20.86 3.95 -9.69
CA TYR A 106 -22.09 3.39 -9.14
C TYR A 106 -22.90 4.38 -8.31
N GLN A 107 -22.46 5.64 -8.17
CA GLN A 107 -23.12 6.65 -7.34
C GLN A 107 -24.60 6.90 -7.70
N ASN A 108 -24.99 6.61 -8.95
CA ASN A 108 -26.35 6.75 -9.47
C ASN A 108 -26.97 5.39 -9.86
N ALA A 109 -26.36 4.28 -9.48
CA ALA A 109 -26.87 2.95 -9.81
C ALA A 109 -28.09 2.60 -8.93
N THR A 110 -29.02 1.83 -9.48
CA THR A 110 -30.22 1.35 -8.76
C THR A 110 -29.93 0.11 -7.90
N SER A 111 -28.76 -0.51 -8.06
CA SER A 111 -28.33 -1.70 -7.32
C SER A 111 -26.99 -1.46 -6.61
N PHE A 112 -26.91 -1.83 -5.34
CA PHE A 112 -25.70 -1.74 -4.54
C PHE A 112 -24.74 -2.91 -4.79
N LEU A 113 -23.44 -2.64 -4.62
CA LEU A 113 -22.40 -3.66 -4.66
C LEU A 113 -22.38 -4.44 -3.34
N SER A 114 -22.80 -5.70 -3.37
CA SER A 114 -22.87 -6.58 -2.20
C SER A 114 -21.52 -6.98 -1.58
N HIS A 115 -20.41 -6.66 -2.26
CA HIS A 115 -19.04 -7.05 -1.91
C HIS A 115 -18.16 -5.84 -1.57
N GLY A 116 -18.78 -4.69 -1.29
CA GLY A 116 -18.11 -3.44 -0.94
C GLY A 116 -17.79 -2.57 -2.15
N VAL A 117 -17.07 -1.48 -1.90
CA VAL A 117 -16.83 -0.42 -2.88
C VAL A 117 -15.54 0.33 -2.55
N ASN A 118 -14.90 0.89 -3.58
CA ASN A 118 -13.70 1.69 -3.43
C ASN A 118 -14.00 3.19 -3.55
N PHE A 119 -13.74 3.94 -2.47
CA PHE A 119 -13.86 5.38 -2.40
C PHE A 119 -12.52 6.11 -2.62
N ALA A 120 -11.39 5.40 -2.70
CA ALA A 120 -10.07 6.01 -2.90
C ALA A 120 -9.99 6.78 -4.22
N VAL A 121 -9.31 7.92 -4.20
CA VAL A 121 -9.16 8.82 -5.36
C VAL A 121 -7.70 9.23 -5.51
N GLY A 122 -7.12 9.04 -6.69
CA GLY A 122 -5.75 9.46 -6.99
C GLY A 122 -5.47 10.93 -6.68
N GLY A 123 -4.39 11.19 -5.95
CA GLY A 123 -4.00 12.53 -5.48
C GLY A 123 -4.66 12.95 -4.15
N SER A 124 -5.64 12.21 -3.63
CA SER A 124 -6.34 12.55 -2.39
C SER A 124 -5.40 12.77 -1.19
N THR A 125 -5.71 13.79 -0.40
CA THR A 125 -5.04 14.15 0.86
C THR A 125 -5.86 13.71 2.07
N VAL A 126 -5.19 13.48 3.20
CA VAL A 126 -5.87 13.29 4.48
C VAL A 126 -6.54 14.60 4.91
N LEU A 127 -5.77 15.68 4.84
CA LEU A 127 -6.19 17.01 5.25
C LEU A 127 -7.08 17.65 4.18
N SER A 128 -8.02 18.50 4.61
CA SER A 128 -8.88 19.25 3.70
C SER A 128 -8.09 20.28 2.91
N THR A 129 -8.58 20.62 1.72
CA THR A 129 -8.02 21.72 0.90
C THR A 129 -8.01 23.04 1.66
N LYS A 130 -9.04 23.30 2.47
CA LYS A 130 -9.11 24.46 3.37
C LYS A 130 -7.96 24.48 4.37
N PHE A 131 -7.73 23.38 5.08
CA PHE A 131 -6.64 23.29 6.06
C PHE A 131 -5.26 23.48 5.38
N LEU A 132 -5.05 22.83 4.23
CA LEU A 132 -3.81 22.97 3.48
C LEU A 132 -3.58 24.43 3.02
N ALA A 133 -4.63 25.11 2.56
CA ALA A 133 -4.56 26.52 2.17
C ALA A 133 -4.18 27.41 3.36
N GLU A 134 -4.69 27.15 4.57
CA GLU A 134 -4.28 27.86 5.80
C GLU A 134 -2.80 27.67 6.14
N LYS A 135 -2.17 26.58 5.66
CA LYS A 135 -0.72 26.33 5.76
C LYS A 135 0.07 26.86 4.57
N ASN A 136 -0.54 27.65 3.68
CA ASN A 136 0.02 28.11 2.41
C ASN A 136 0.46 26.94 1.51
N ILE A 137 -0.39 25.91 1.40
CA ILE A 137 -0.21 24.77 0.51
C ILE A 137 -1.44 24.71 -0.40
N SER A 138 -1.28 25.09 -1.67
CA SER A 138 -2.36 24.96 -2.66
C SER A 138 -2.51 23.50 -3.08
N ASN A 139 -3.75 23.04 -3.24
CA ASN A 139 -4.02 21.68 -3.70
C ASN A 139 -5.29 21.62 -4.57
N ASP A 140 -5.42 22.60 -5.46
CA ASP A 140 -6.66 22.86 -6.21
C ASP A 140 -7.00 21.76 -7.23
N HIS A 141 -6.04 20.87 -7.50
CA HIS A 141 -6.23 19.70 -8.36
C HIS A 141 -6.92 18.52 -7.64
N VAL A 142 -6.95 18.52 -6.31
CA VAL A 142 -7.57 17.44 -5.51
C VAL A 142 -9.02 17.77 -5.22
N LYS A 143 -9.92 17.06 -5.88
CA LYS A 143 -11.37 17.25 -5.70
C LYS A 143 -11.93 16.49 -4.50
N SER A 144 -11.35 15.33 -4.20
CA SER A 144 -11.89 14.39 -3.22
C SER A 144 -10.85 13.98 -2.17
N PRO A 145 -10.46 14.91 -1.27
CA PRO A 145 -9.72 14.58 -0.05
C PRO A 145 -10.51 13.58 0.83
N LEU A 146 -9.86 13.02 1.84
CA LEU A 146 -10.43 11.89 2.61
C LEU A 146 -11.79 12.20 3.24
N HIS A 147 -12.04 13.43 3.68
CA HIS A 147 -13.36 13.82 4.22
C HIS A 147 -14.49 13.70 3.20
N VAL A 148 -14.25 14.02 1.92
CA VAL A 148 -15.24 13.86 0.83
C VAL A 148 -15.52 12.36 0.59
N GLN A 149 -14.50 11.52 0.68
CA GLN A 149 -14.69 10.06 0.58
C GLN A 149 -15.56 9.52 1.74
N LEU A 150 -15.48 10.12 2.93
CA LEU A 150 -16.35 9.77 4.05
C LEU A 150 -17.79 10.26 3.84
N GLU A 151 -18.00 11.40 3.17
CA GLU A 151 -19.34 11.84 2.78
C GLU A 151 -19.95 10.90 1.72
N TRP A 152 -19.12 10.38 0.81
CA TRP A 152 -19.55 9.34 -0.13
C TRP A 152 -19.94 8.04 0.58
N LEU A 153 -19.24 7.66 1.64
CA LEU A 153 -19.63 6.54 2.48
C LEU A 153 -21.01 6.79 3.10
N ASP A 154 -21.24 7.97 3.70
CA ASP A 154 -22.54 8.31 4.30
C ASP A 154 -23.66 8.19 3.26
N LYS A 155 -23.47 8.79 2.08
CA LYS A 155 -24.44 8.74 0.99
C LYS A 155 -24.67 7.30 0.50
N TYR A 156 -23.63 6.50 0.36
CA TYR A 156 -23.73 5.10 -0.03
C TYR A 156 -24.55 4.31 0.99
N LEU A 157 -24.26 4.49 2.29
CA LEU A 157 -24.92 3.76 3.37
C LEU A 157 -26.39 4.18 3.56
N GLN A 158 -26.75 5.44 3.30
CA GLN A 158 -28.15 5.89 3.30
C GLN A 158 -29.03 5.11 2.32
N GLY A 159 -28.48 4.69 1.18
CA GLY A 159 -29.20 3.86 0.22
C GLY A 159 -29.09 2.36 0.53
N TYR A 160 -27.96 1.91 1.06
CA TYR A 160 -27.66 0.49 1.29
C TYR A 160 -28.30 -0.07 2.56
N CYS A 161 -28.49 0.76 3.58
CA CYS A 161 -29.04 0.37 4.87
C CYS A 161 -30.46 0.91 5.06
N HIS A 162 -31.32 0.14 5.73
CA HIS A 162 -32.64 0.61 6.13
C HIS A 162 -32.58 1.57 7.32
N ASP A 163 -31.71 1.27 8.28
CA ASP A 163 -31.46 2.09 9.47
C ASP A 163 -30.04 1.83 10.00
N ALA A 164 -29.70 2.47 11.13
CA ALA A 164 -28.38 2.34 11.74
C ALA A 164 -28.06 0.92 12.22
N LYS A 165 -29.07 0.16 12.69
CA LYS A 165 -28.88 -1.21 13.18
C LYS A 165 -28.61 -2.16 12.01
N ASP A 166 -29.36 -2.03 10.92
CA ASP A 166 -29.13 -2.78 9.69
C ASP A 166 -27.73 -2.50 9.10
N CYS A 167 -27.29 -1.24 9.14
CA CYS A 167 -25.91 -0.88 8.78
C CYS A 167 -24.86 -1.60 9.64
N GLN A 168 -25.03 -1.57 10.97
CA GLN A 168 -24.14 -2.23 11.90
C GLN A 168 -24.04 -3.74 11.64
N GLU A 169 -25.17 -4.40 11.37
CA GLU A 169 -25.22 -5.83 11.06
C GLU A 169 -24.56 -6.17 9.72
N LYS A 170 -24.88 -5.42 8.66
CA LYS A 170 -24.31 -5.62 7.31
C LYS A 170 -22.79 -5.39 7.28
N LEU A 171 -22.30 -4.41 8.04
CA LEU A 171 -20.90 -4.00 8.02
C LEU A 171 -20.01 -4.75 9.02
N ALA A 172 -20.59 -5.49 9.98
CA ALA A 172 -19.85 -6.20 11.02
C ALA A 172 -18.84 -7.23 10.49
N SER A 173 -19.10 -7.83 9.31
CA SER A 173 -18.20 -8.81 8.68
C SER A 173 -17.33 -8.22 7.58
N SER A 174 -17.36 -6.91 7.38
CA SER A 174 -16.62 -6.22 6.33
C SER A 174 -15.21 -5.86 6.77
N LEU A 175 -14.29 -5.71 5.81
CA LEU A 175 -13.00 -5.09 6.02
C LEU A 175 -13.05 -3.63 5.57
N PHE A 176 -12.79 -2.70 6.47
CA PHE A 176 -12.54 -1.30 6.13
C PHE A 176 -11.04 -1.08 6.01
N THR A 177 -10.60 -0.38 4.98
CA THR A 177 -9.16 -0.12 4.78
C THR A 177 -8.91 1.29 4.30
N THR A 178 -7.82 1.90 4.78
CA THR A 178 -7.40 3.24 4.37
C THR A 178 -5.90 3.31 4.14
N PHE A 179 -5.50 3.97 3.04
CA PHE A 179 -4.12 4.35 2.73
C PHE A 179 -4.08 5.82 2.29
N ALA A 180 -3.63 6.72 3.17
CA ALA A 180 -3.61 8.15 2.91
C ALA A 180 -2.49 8.86 3.70
N GLY A 181 -2.08 10.04 3.25
CA GLY A 181 -1.15 10.95 3.96
C GLY A 181 0.10 11.32 3.17
N GLY A 182 0.56 10.44 2.27
CA GLY A 182 1.76 10.71 1.46
C GLY A 182 1.63 11.93 0.54
N ASN A 183 0.44 12.17 -0.01
CA ASN A 183 0.19 13.33 -0.87
C ASN A 183 0.26 14.66 -0.10
N ASP A 184 -0.22 14.70 1.14
CA ASP A 184 -0.16 15.89 2.00
C ASP A 184 1.29 16.40 2.11
N TYR A 185 2.24 15.48 2.33
CA TYR A 185 3.66 15.80 2.48
C TYR A 185 4.33 16.05 1.12
N GLY A 186 4.06 15.22 0.11
CA GLY A 186 4.62 15.39 -1.23
C GLY A 186 4.24 16.73 -1.88
N THR A 187 2.98 17.16 -1.70
CA THR A 187 2.49 18.45 -2.17
C THR A 187 3.14 19.60 -1.40
N ALA A 188 3.25 19.49 -0.07
CA ALA A 188 3.93 20.49 0.76
C ALA A 188 5.40 20.69 0.33
N PHE A 189 6.15 19.60 0.15
CA PHE A 189 7.54 19.69 -0.29
C PHE A 189 7.69 20.26 -1.69
N SER A 190 6.78 19.93 -2.60
CA SER A 190 6.76 20.50 -3.95
C SER A 190 6.50 22.01 -3.96
N GLN A 191 6.01 22.56 -2.84
CA GLN A 191 5.78 23.99 -2.62
C GLN A 191 6.76 24.56 -1.58
N ASN A 192 7.96 23.98 -1.50
CA ASN A 192 9.09 24.45 -0.70
C ASN A 192 8.88 24.45 0.83
N LYS A 193 7.91 23.69 1.34
CA LYS A 193 7.83 23.46 2.79
C LYS A 193 9.01 22.63 3.26
N THR A 194 9.57 22.98 4.40
CA THR A 194 10.70 22.26 5.01
C THR A 194 10.23 20.98 5.69
N LEU A 195 11.18 20.06 5.94
CA LEU A 195 10.92 18.85 6.73
C LEU A 195 10.35 19.17 8.12
N GLU A 196 10.87 20.20 8.77
CA GLU A 196 10.40 20.65 10.09
C GLU A 196 8.97 21.22 10.03
N GLU A 197 8.65 22.05 9.03
CA GLU A 197 7.28 22.56 8.87
C GLU A 197 6.28 21.40 8.69
N VAL A 198 6.60 20.43 7.83
CA VAL A 198 5.71 19.28 7.59
C VAL A 198 5.60 18.42 8.86
N LYS A 199 6.72 18.12 9.52
CA LYS A 199 6.77 17.33 10.75
C LYS A 199 5.92 17.94 11.86
N ASN A 200 6.01 19.26 12.05
CA ASN A 200 5.40 19.92 13.19
C ASN A 200 3.96 20.40 12.89
N SER A 201 3.63 20.69 11.63
CA SER A 201 2.33 21.29 11.28
C SER A 201 1.36 20.34 10.56
N LEU A 202 1.84 19.30 9.88
CA LEU A 202 0.98 18.40 9.09
C LEU A 202 0.90 17.01 9.68
N VAL A 203 2.01 16.44 10.20
CA VAL A 203 1.98 15.07 10.74
C VAL A 203 0.96 14.88 11.87
N PRO A 204 0.90 15.74 12.90
CA PRO A 204 -0.08 15.57 13.99
C PRO A 204 -1.52 15.60 13.48
N GLU A 205 -1.83 16.54 12.59
CA GLU A 205 -3.16 16.75 12.03
C GLU A 205 -3.58 15.60 11.10
N CYS A 206 -2.65 15.08 10.29
CA CYS A 206 -2.91 13.88 9.49
C CYS A 206 -3.25 12.68 10.38
N VAL A 207 -2.47 12.44 11.43
CA VAL A 207 -2.68 11.29 12.33
C VAL A 207 -4.01 11.43 13.09
N GLU A 208 -4.32 12.63 13.58
CA GLU A 208 -5.58 12.88 14.27
C GLU A 208 -6.79 12.76 13.32
N THR A 209 -6.67 13.22 12.07
CA THR A 209 -7.70 13.01 11.05
C THR A 209 -7.90 11.53 10.73
N LEU A 210 -6.82 10.74 10.65
CA LEU A 210 -6.90 9.29 10.46
C LEU A 210 -7.57 8.59 11.65
N LYS A 211 -7.37 9.07 12.89
CA LYS A 211 -8.13 8.57 14.06
C LYS A 211 -9.63 8.82 13.87
N HIS A 212 -10.02 10.03 13.47
CA HIS A 212 -11.42 10.35 13.20
C HIS A 212 -12.03 9.48 12.10
N VAL A 213 -11.27 9.20 11.04
CA VAL A 213 -11.68 8.28 9.95
C VAL A 213 -12.00 6.88 10.51
N VAL A 214 -11.09 6.32 11.32
CA VAL A 214 -11.30 5.01 11.95
C VAL A 214 -12.51 5.01 12.88
N LYS A 215 -12.68 6.06 13.71
CA LYS A 215 -13.85 6.23 14.57
C LYS A 215 -15.15 6.25 13.75
N LYS A 216 -15.14 6.94 12.60
CA LYS A 216 -16.30 6.98 11.71
C LYS A 216 -16.61 5.60 11.11
N PHE A 217 -15.61 4.83 10.69
CA PHE A 217 -15.83 3.45 10.24
C PHE A 217 -16.49 2.60 11.33
N ILE A 218 -15.99 2.67 12.56
CA ILE A 218 -16.53 1.94 13.71
C ILE A 218 -17.96 2.40 14.03
N HIS A 219 -18.22 3.71 13.96
CA HIS A 219 -19.55 4.28 14.14
C HIS A 219 -20.59 3.73 13.15
N HIS A 220 -20.19 3.44 11.90
CA HIS A 220 -21.07 2.77 10.93
C HIS A 220 -21.15 1.25 11.11
N GLY A 221 -20.25 0.65 11.88
CA GLY A 221 -20.30 -0.77 12.26
C GLY A 221 -19.13 -1.62 11.76
N ALA A 222 -18.06 -0.99 11.30
CA ALA A 222 -16.82 -1.69 11.01
C ALA A 222 -16.27 -2.36 12.27
N ARG A 223 -16.05 -3.68 12.22
CA ARG A 223 -15.38 -4.43 13.29
C ARG A 223 -13.95 -4.82 12.95
N ARG A 224 -13.56 -4.71 11.67
CA ARG A 224 -12.19 -4.95 11.21
C ARG A 224 -11.72 -3.83 10.32
N VAL A 225 -10.66 -3.16 10.77
CA VAL A 225 -10.12 -1.96 10.14
C VAL A 225 -8.62 -2.16 9.88
N LEU A 226 -8.20 -1.99 8.64
CA LEU A 226 -6.79 -1.95 8.22
C LEU A 226 -6.37 -0.51 7.97
N VAL A 227 -5.41 -0.02 8.74
CA VAL A 227 -4.85 1.33 8.55
C VAL A 227 -3.41 1.16 8.06
N HIS A 228 -3.16 1.50 6.81
CA HIS A 228 -1.82 1.38 6.24
C HIS A 228 -0.93 2.55 6.67
N GLY A 229 0.29 2.22 7.10
CA GLY A 229 1.36 3.21 7.20
C GLY A 229 1.87 3.66 5.82
N LEU A 230 2.72 4.68 5.82
CA LEU A 230 3.33 5.19 4.60
C LEU A 230 4.63 4.42 4.26
N PRO A 231 4.91 4.18 2.97
CA PRO A 231 6.17 3.58 2.52
C PRO A 231 7.36 4.54 2.64
N PRO A 232 8.62 4.09 2.45
CA PRO A 232 9.79 4.96 2.36
C PRO A 232 9.74 5.81 1.07
N SER A 233 9.03 6.94 1.11
CA SER A 233 8.84 7.79 -0.07
C SER A 233 10.12 8.49 -0.55
N GLY A 234 11.15 8.62 0.29
CA GLY A 234 12.47 9.11 -0.12
C GLY A 234 13.17 8.23 -1.16
N CYS A 235 12.65 7.01 -1.40
CA CYS A 235 13.09 6.12 -2.46
C CYS A 235 12.37 6.32 -3.81
N ALA A 236 11.27 7.08 -3.83
CA ALA A 236 10.47 7.24 -5.03
C ALA A 236 11.19 8.11 -6.07
N PRO A 237 11.09 7.81 -7.38
CA PRO A 237 11.71 8.62 -8.42
C PRO A 237 11.35 10.11 -8.32
N LEU A 238 10.12 10.45 -7.93
CA LEU A 238 9.69 11.83 -7.71
C LEU A 238 10.57 12.54 -6.66
N PHE A 239 10.79 11.90 -5.51
CA PHE A 239 11.59 12.48 -4.43
C PHE A 239 13.06 12.58 -4.83
N LEU A 240 13.59 11.53 -5.45
CA LEU A 240 14.98 11.48 -5.90
C LEU A 240 15.29 12.53 -6.98
N THR A 241 14.33 12.83 -7.86
CA THR A 241 14.49 13.90 -8.86
C THR A 241 14.33 15.29 -8.25
N LYS A 242 13.29 15.54 -7.45
CA LYS A 242 12.97 16.90 -6.98
C LYS A 242 13.79 17.36 -5.79
N PHE A 243 14.21 16.44 -4.94
CA PHE A 243 14.84 16.72 -3.66
C PHE A 243 16.23 16.09 -3.54
N SER A 244 16.89 15.90 -4.69
CA SER A 244 18.26 15.40 -4.74
C SER A 244 19.22 16.28 -3.92
N SER A 245 20.28 15.66 -3.42
CA SER A 245 21.35 16.33 -2.68
C SER A 245 22.70 16.02 -3.30
N ASN A 246 23.58 17.00 -3.33
CA ASN A 246 24.98 16.76 -3.71
C ASN A 246 25.78 16.07 -2.59
N ASN A 247 25.21 15.95 -1.39
CA ASN A 247 25.82 15.25 -0.27
C ASN A 247 25.50 13.75 -0.33
N SER A 248 26.49 12.92 -0.62
CA SER A 248 26.32 11.45 -0.65
C SER A 248 25.84 10.89 0.69
N ALA A 249 26.15 11.53 1.81
CA ALA A 249 25.68 11.13 3.14
C ALA A 249 24.18 11.41 3.36
N ALA A 250 23.48 12.10 2.46
CA ALA A 250 22.03 12.26 2.50
C ALA A 250 21.28 10.97 2.12
N TYR A 251 21.97 10.03 1.46
CA TYR A 251 21.41 8.80 0.94
C TYR A 251 21.73 7.59 1.83
N ASP A 252 20.86 6.58 1.80
CA ASP A 252 21.13 5.27 2.40
C ASP A 252 21.78 4.30 1.40
N GLY A 253 21.98 3.04 1.83
CA GLY A 253 22.60 1.99 0.99
C GLY A 253 21.80 1.61 -0.26
N PHE A 254 20.52 2.00 -0.36
CA PHE A 254 19.68 1.78 -1.54
C PHE A 254 19.58 3.04 -2.43
N GLY A 255 20.24 4.13 -2.03
CA GLY A 255 20.18 5.41 -2.75
C GLY A 255 18.89 6.18 -2.46
N CYS A 256 18.21 5.93 -1.35
CA CYS A 256 17.04 6.70 -0.93
C CYS A 256 17.42 7.88 -0.03
N LEU A 257 16.64 8.96 -0.08
CA LEU A 257 16.85 10.13 0.78
C LEU A 257 16.43 9.85 2.23
N LYS A 258 17.39 9.79 3.14
CA LYS A 258 17.18 9.41 4.54
C LYS A 258 16.22 10.34 5.28
N SER A 259 16.42 11.65 5.16
CA SER A 259 15.63 12.64 5.90
C SER A 259 14.14 12.61 5.57
N TYR A 260 13.78 12.29 4.32
CA TYR A 260 12.39 12.09 3.93
C TYR A 260 11.85 10.75 4.44
N ASN A 261 12.64 9.68 4.35
CA ASN A 261 12.28 8.39 4.92
C ASN A 261 12.07 8.46 6.45
N ASP A 262 12.89 9.24 7.15
CA ASP A 262 12.78 9.46 8.60
C ASP A 262 11.47 10.18 8.97
N LEU A 263 11.05 11.17 8.18
CA LEU A 263 9.75 11.82 8.40
C LEU A 263 8.57 10.86 8.18
N TYR A 264 8.63 10.04 7.13
CA TYR A 264 7.57 9.07 6.84
C TYR A 264 7.51 7.99 7.93
N ASN A 265 8.66 7.57 8.47
CA ASN A 265 8.73 6.73 9.67
C ASN A 265 8.18 7.42 10.92
N TYR A 266 8.48 8.71 11.10
CA TYR A 266 7.93 9.49 12.21
C TYR A 266 6.40 9.55 12.15
N HIS A 267 5.79 9.74 10.97
CA HIS A 267 4.34 9.58 10.79
C HIS A 267 3.87 8.19 11.21
N ASN A 268 4.56 7.13 10.73
CA ASN A 268 4.20 5.75 11.05
C ASN A 268 4.25 5.47 12.56
N ASP A 269 5.22 6.02 13.28
CA ASP A 269 5.33 5.89 14.74
C ASP A 269 4.14 6.54 15.44
N ARG A 270 3.78 7.77 15.07
CA ARG A 270 2.60 8.47 15.58
C ARG A 270 1.30 7.74 15.24
N LEU A 271 1.20 7.17 14.04
CA LEU A 271 0.03 6.41 13.61
C LEU A 271 -0.13 5.10 14.40
N LYS A 272 0.96 4.41 14.73
CA LYS A 272 0.92 3.21 15.59
C LYS A 272 0.44 3.58 16.99
N GLU A 273 0.94 4.67 17.58
CA GLU A 273 0.48 5.18 18.88
C GLU A 273 -1.03 5.47 18.86
N ALA A 274 -1.50 6.18 17.83
CA ALA A 274 -2.91 6.46 17.60
C ALA A 274 -3.77 5.18 17.47
N ILE A 275 -3.26 4.15 16.79
CA ILE A 275 -3.95 2.85 16.70
C ILE A 275 -4.03 2.16 18.06
N GLU A 276 -2.98 2.22 18.88
CA GLU A 276 -3.01 1.66 20.24
C GLU A 276 -3.99 2.42 21.17
N GLU A 277 -4.15 3.74 20.99
CA GLU A 277 -5.21 4.50 21.65
C GLU A 277 -6.60 4.01 21.23
N LEU A 278 -6.83 3.88 19.92
CA LEU A 278 -8.11 3.42 19.37
C LEU A 278 -8.46 1.99 19.80
N LYS A 279 -7.47 1.09 19.91
CA LYS A 279 -7.69 -0.27 20.42
C LYS A 279 -8.15 -0.28 21.88
N LYS A 280 -7.65 0.65 22.70
CA LYS A 280 -8.11 0.81 24.10
C LYS A 280 -9.53 1.37 24.16
N GLU A 281 -9.86 2.30 23.25
CA GLU A 281 -11.20 2.89 23.15
C GLU A 281 -12.24 1.90 22.58
N TYR A 282 -11.84 1.02 21.66
CA TYR A 282 -12.71 0.07 20.96
C TYR A 282 -12.16 -1.37 21.06
N PRO A 283 -12.17 -2.00 22.25
CA PRO A 283 -11.55 -3.31 22.47
C PRO A 283 -12.26 -4.48 21.74
N HIS A 284 -13.40 -4.22 21.11
CA HIS A 284 -14.20 -5.19 20.35
C HIS A 284 -13.97 -5.08 18.83
N VAL A 285 -13.07 -4.20 18.38
CA VAL A 285 -12.75 -3.97 16.97
C VAL A 285 -11.30 -4.37 16.73
N ASP A 286 -11.05 -5.17 15.69
CA ASP A 286 -9.70 -5.45 15.23
C ASP A 286 -9.20 -4.26 14.39
N ILE A 287 -8.41 -3.39 15.02
CA ILE A 287 -7.76 -2.26 14.35
C ILE A 287 -6.30 -2.64 14.08
N VAL A 288 -5.95 -2.86 12.82
CA VAL A 288 -4.66 -3.42 12.42
C VAL A 288 -3.84 -2.40 11.65
N TYR A 289 -2.58 -2.24 12.05
CA TYR A 289 -1.58 -1.47 11.31
C TYR A 289 -1.00 -2.32 10.17
N GLY A 290 -1.07 -1.80 8.93
CA GLY A 290 -0.43 -2.37 7.75
C GLY A 290 0.93 -1.73 7.49
N ASP A 291 2.01 -2.47 7.77
CA ASP A 291 3.39 -1.97 7.71
C ASP A 291 3.95 -1.95 6.26
N LEU A 292 3.48 -0.98 5.46
CA LEU A 292 3.97 -0.79 4.10
C LEU A 292 5.44 -0.38 4.03
N TYR A 293 5.97 0.24 5.09
CA TYR A 293 7.36 0.63 5.16
C TYR A 293 8.26 -0.61 5.17
N LYS A 294 8.01 -1.55 6.10
CA LYS A 294 8.76 -2.82 6.16
C LYS A 294 8.49 -3.72 4.97
N ALA A 295 7.27 -3.69 4.41
CA ALA A 295 6.98 -4.43 3.18
C ALA A 295 7.88 -3.97 2.02
N MET A 296 8.05 -2.65 1.86
CA MET A 296 8.92 -2.08 0.84
C MET A 296 10.40 -2.34 1.13
N GLN A 297 10.83 -2.17 2.39
CA GLN A 297 12.20 -2.48 2.80
C GLN A 297 12.55 -3.94 2.48
N TRP A 298 11.65 -4.87 2.78
CA TRP A 298 11.83 -6.28 2.44
C TRP A 298 11.99 -6.51 0.93
N ILE A 299 11.25 -5.80 0.09
CA ILE A 299 11.43 -5.87 -1.37
C ILE A 299 12.81 -5.35 -1.77
N MET A 300 13.27 -4.24 -1.20
CA MET A 300 14.59 -3.68 -1.51
C MET A 300 15.71 -4.65 -1.14
N ASP A 301 15.65 -5.19 0.08
CA ASP A 301 16.62 -6.16 0.60
C ASP A 301 16.66 -7.45 -0.23
N ASN A 302 15.52 -7.88 -0.78
CA ASN A 302 15.37 -9.11 -1.55
C ASN A 302 15.25 -8.89 -3.06
N SER A 303 15.53 -7.67 -3.54
CA SER A 303 15.22 -7.22 -4.90
C SER A 303 15.73 -8.17 -5.98
N ARG A 304 16.98 -8.61 -5.87
CA ARG A 304 17.61 -9.57 -6.80
C ARG A 304 16.89 -10.92 -6.83
N GLN A 305 16.51 -11.46 -5.68
CA GLN A 305 15.82 -12.75 -5.58
C GLN A 305 14.40 -12.68 -6.15
N LEU A 306 13.75 -11.53 -5.98
CA LEU A 306 12.42 -11.24 -6.51
C LEU A 306 12.42 -10.86 -8.00
N GLY A 307 13.60 -10.78 -8.62
CA GLY A 307 13.78 -10.47 -10.03
C GLY A 307 13.74 -8.98 -10.39
N PHE A 308 13.78 -8.08 -9.40
CA PHE A 308 13.92 -6.65 -9.61
C PHE A 308 15.36 -6.30 -9.95
N LYS A 309 15.53 -5.49 -11.00
CA LYS A 309 16.79 -4.88 -11.41
C LYS A 309 16.90 -3.41 -10.98
N SER A 310 15.75 -2.76 -10.73
CA SER A 310 15.69 -1.37 -10.30
C SER A 310 14.68 -1.21 -9.17
N VAL A 311 15.12 -0.61 -8.06
CA VAL A 311 14.29 -0.30 -6.90
C VAL A 311 14.00 1.19 -6.73
N THR A 312 14.71 2.08 -7.45
CA THR A 312 14.57 3.55 -7.37
C THR A 312 14.26 4.23 -8.69
N LYS A 313 14.42 3.57 -9.84
CA LYS A 313 14.06 4.11 -11.16
C LYS A 313 12.69 3.62 -11.60
N ALA A 314 11.92 4.47 -12.27
CA ALA A 314 10.63 4.11 -12.86
C ALA A 314 10.78 3.30 -14.16
N CYS A 315 9.81 2.44 -14.48
CA CYS A 315 9.74 1.74 -15.76
C CYS A 315 9.26 2.67 -16.90
N CYS A 316 8.30 3.54 -16.63
CA CYS A 316 7.68 4.43 -17.61
C CYS A 316 8.11 5.88 -17.38
N GLY A 317 8.80 6.48 -18.34
CA GLY A 317 9.33 7.84 -18.18
C GLY A 317 10.35 8.30 -19.23
N PRO A 318 10.84 9.55 -19.16
CA PRO A 318 11.57 10.24 -20.24
C PRO A 318 13.07 9.89 -20.36
N LYS A 319 13.54 8.75 -19.85
CA LYS A 319 14.95 8.29 -19.82
C LYS A 319 15.94 9.22 -19.09
N SER A 320 15.49 9.96 -18.08
CA SER A 320 16.38 10.67 -17.13
C SER A 320 16.99 9.71 -16.07
N GLU A 321 17.80 10.23 -15.14
CA GLU A 321 18.51 9.43 -14.12
C GLU A 321 17.59 8.43 -13.37
N TYR A 322 16.45 8.91 -12.86
CA TYR A 322 15.42 8.09 -12.18
C TYR A 322 14.23 7.76 -13.08
N ASN A 323 14.35 8.07 -14.38
CA ASN A 323 13.28 7.95 -15.37
C ASN A 323 12.04 8.78 -15.02
N PHE A 324 12.24 9.98 -14.48
CA PHE A 324 11.21 10.97 -14.19
C PHE A 324 11.74 12.40 -14.43
N ILE A 325 10.87 13.27 -14.94
CA ILE A 325 11.07 14.72 -15.02
C ILE A 325 9.75 15.35 -14.58
N ASP A 326 9.82 16.35 -13.70
CA ASP A 326 8.65 17.06 -13.19
C ASP A 326 8.08 18.04 -14.24
N ASN A 327 7.48 17.47 -15.27
CA ASN A 327 6.82 18.17 -16.35
C ASN A 327 5.66 17.31 -16.84
N PHE A 328 4.45 17.86 -16.83
CA PHE A 328 3.22 17.16 -17.20
C PHE A 328 3.31 16.46 -18.57
N HIS A 329 3.96 17.09 -19.55
CA HIS A 329 4.15 16.55 -20.90
C HIS A 329 5.29 15.52 -21.01
N LYS A 330 6.01 15.26 -19.92
CA LYS A 330 7.07 14.25 -19.82
C LYS A 330 6.74 13.10 -18.86
N MET A 331 5.53 13.09 -18.30
CA MET A 331 5.05 12.03 -17.42
C MET A 331 4.71 10.75 -18.19
N CYS A 332 4.65 9.62 -17.47
CA CYS A 332 4.19 8.35 -18.04
C CYS A 332 2.83 8.51 -18.73
N GLY A 333 2.68 7.94 -19.94
CA GLY A 333 1.47 8.07 -20.75
C GLY A 333 1.36 9.35 -21.59
N ALA A 334 2.24 10.33 -21.39
CA ALA A 334 2.37 11.44 -22.32
C ALA A 334 2.94 10.96 -23.68
N PRO A 335 2.69 11.67 -24.80
CA PRO A 335 3.20 11.29 -26.11
C PRO A 335 4.72 11.12 -26.13
N ASN A 336 5.19 10.07 -26.83
CA ASN A 336 6.62 9.75 -26.99
C ASN A 336 7.38 9.43 -25.70
N ILE A 337 6.68 9.16 -24.59
CA ILE A 337 7.31 8.71 -23.35
C ILE A 337 7.47 7.18 -23.37
N PRO A 338 8.70 6.67 -23.32
CA PRO A 338 8.95 5.24 -23.43
C PRO A 338 8.57 4.50 -22.16
N VAL A 339 8.26 3.22 -22.35
CA VAL A 339 8.03 2.23 -21.30
C VAL A 339 9.14 1.21 -21.37
N CYS A 340 9.65 0.77 -20.22
CA CYS A 340 10.64 -0.30 -20.18
C CYS A 340 10.05 -1.62 -20.73
N GLU A 341 10.88 -2.44 -21.37
CA GLU A 341 10.44 -3.71 -21.99
C GLU A 341 9.91 -4.73 -20.98
N LYS A 342 10.41 -4.71 -19.74
CA LYS A 342 10.10 -5.69 -18.70
C LYS A 342 9.66 -5.01 -17.39
N PRO A 343 8.40 -4.55 -17.28
CA PRO A 343 7.89 -3.90 -16.08
C PRO A 343 8.10 -4.71 -14.79
N LYS A 344 8.05 -6.05 -14.87
CA LYS A 344 8.30 -6.95 -13.73
C LYS A 344 9.68 -6.78 -13.08
N GLN A 345 10.65 -6.20 -13.78
CA GLN A 345 12.01 -5.96 -13.26
C GLN A 345 12.17 -4.62 -12.53
N TYR A 346 11.10 -3.84 -12.39
CA TYR A 346 11.10 -2.52 -11.75
C TYR A 346 10.13 -2.49 -10.57
N VAL A 347 10.53 -1.89 -9.45
CA VAL A 347 9.62 -1.63 -8.33
C VAL A 347 8.61 -0.53 -8.71
N TYR A 348 9.12 0.57 -9.26
CA TYR A 348 8.31 1.73 -9.63
C TYR A 348 7.82 1.64 -11.08
N TRP A 349 6.52 1.83 -11.26
CA TRP A 349 5.89 1.95 -12.57
C TRP A 349 6.14 3.33 -13.17
N ASP A 350 5.78 4.37 -12.43
CA ASP A 350 6.03 5.77 -12.74
C ASP A 350 6.75 6.45 -11.55
N SER A 351 6.63 7.77 -11.39
CA SER A 351 7.39 8.53 -10.40
C SER A 351 6.99 8.32 -8.94
N GLY A 352 5.80 7.78 -8.69
CA GLY A 352 5.27 7.59 -7.33
C GLY A 352 4.56 6.26 -7.11
N HIS A 353 4.22 5.54 -8.18
CA HIS A 353 3.43 4.32 -8.09
C HIS A 353 4.21 3.07 -8.46
N TRP A 354 3.75 1.92 -7.96
CA TRP A 354 4.43 0.65 -8.10
C TRP A 354 3.93 -0.17 -9.28
N THR A 355 4.81 -0.99 -9.84
CA THR A 355 4.41 -1.97 -10.85
C THR A 355 3.48 -3.02 -10.27
N GLN A 356 2.68 -3.70 -11.10
CA GLN A 356 1.86 -4.83 -10.68
C GLN A 356 2.70 -5.91 -9.98
N ASN A 357 3.95 -6.11 -10.39
CA ASN A 357 4.83 -7.10 -9.78
C ASN A 357 5.22 -6.68 -8.34
N ALA A 358 5.59 -5.41 -8.15
CA ALA A 358 5.84 -4.87 -6.82
C ALA A 358 4.58 -4.89 -5.94
N ASN A 359 3.43 -4.45 -6.45
CA ASN A 359 2.15 -4.53 -5.75
C ASN A 359 1.83 -5.96 -5.28
N LYS A 360 2.12 -6.97 -6.11
CA LYS A 360 1.94 -8.39 -5.75
C LYS A 360 2.81 -8.79 -4.55
N HIS A 361 4.09 -8.44 -4.58
CA HIS A 361 5.03 -8.80 -3.50
C HIS A 361 4.71 -8.03 -2.21
N LEU A 362 4.39 -6.74 -2.30
CA LEU A 362 3.96 -5.93 -1.16
C LEU A 362 2.69 -6.51 -0.53
N ALA A 363 1.68 -6.84 -1.35
CA ALA A 363 0.45 -7.44 -0.86
C ALA A 363 0.69 -8.79 -0.16
N LYS A 364 1.51 -9.67 -0.75
CA LYS A 364 1.86 -10.96 -0.11
C LYS A 364 2.51 -10.77 1.26
N TRP A 365 3.49 -9.88 1.34
CA TRP A 365 4.17 -9.57 2.60
C TRP A 365 3.18 -9.02 3.63
N LEU A 366 2.37 -8.04 3.24
CA LEU A 366 1.35 -7.43 4.09
C LEU A 366 0.33 -8.45 4.58
N ILE A 367 -0.23 -9.27 3.69
CA ILE A 367 -1.22 -10.30 4.03
C ILE A 367 -0.65 -11.24 5.09
N ARG A 368 0.61 -11.66 4.95
CA ARG A 368 1.27 -12.51 5.94
C ARG A 368 1.41 -11.83 7.30
N ASP A 369 1.70 -10.53 7.32
CA ASP A 369 1.86 -9.74 8.54
C ASP A 369 0.52 -9.41 9.23
N ILE A 370 -0.52 -9.06 8.47
CA ILE A 370 -1.81 -8.62 9.03
C ILE A 370 -2.74 -9.79 9.38
N PHE A 371 -2.65 -10.92 8.68
CA PHE A 371 -3.53 -12.06 8.91
C PHE A 371 -3.62 -12.52 10.38
N PRO A 372 -2.50 -12.76 11.10
CA PRO A 372 -2.57 -13.17 12.50
C PRO A 372 -3.15 -12.09 13.43
N LYS A 373 -3.18 -10.82 12.99
CA LYS A 373 -3.66 -9.67 13.78
C LYS A 373 -5.17 -9.47 13.70
N PHE A 374 -5.84 -10.11 12.74
CA PHE A 374 -7.30 -10.00 12.56
C PHE A 374 -8.10 -11.07 13.31
N HIS A 375 -7.46 -11.87 14.18
CA HIS A 375 -8.10 -12.93 14.98
C HIS A 375 -9.10 -13.79 14.17
N CYS A 376 -8.78 -14.05 12.89
CA CYS A 376 -9.64 -14.82 12.01
C CYS A 376 -9.76 -16.24 12.59
N LYS A 377 -11.00 -16.73 12.77
CA LYS A 377 -11.22 -18.09 13.27
C LYS A 377 -10.56 -19.07 12.30
N GLN A 378 -9.61 -19.85 12.80
CA GLN A 378 -9.12 -21.03 12.08
C GLN A 378 -10.33 -21.97 11.90
N VAL A 379 -10.61 -22.34 10.66
CA VAL A 379 -11.68 -23.27 10.32
C VAL A 379 -11.18 -24.69 10.51
#